data_AF-A0A1R4HK53-F1
#
_entry.id   AF-A0A1R4HK53-F1
#
_cell.length_a   1.000
_cell.length_b   1.000
_cell.length_c   1.000
_cell.angle_alpha   90.00
_cell.angle_beta   90.00
_cell.angle_gamma   90.00
#
_symmetry.space_group_name_H-M   'P 1'
#
loop_
_entity.id
_entity.type
_entity.pdbx_description
1 polymer ?
#
loop_
_entity_poly.entity_id
_entity_poly.type
_entity_poly.pdbx_seq_one_letter_code
_entity_poly.pdbx_strand_id
1 'polypeptide(L)'
;MKKKLKTVLGVALLGIDERSCKLLSLFFKGPCEGFASVVAETDASIDIIDTHFANSEQLVENSLARTPHRAIIVLTAKKTDRLEYDNLLYLDKPIKAEQMMAALNWAQDISNGISSPKPIVFTESAFHQELVAQTKPVFKATHLTVEASLTAANQDGTAISSTTENLQNKLIDFEEQRKKTKYRSARSITENDFNDFIDFSPDADFNDINARYHAIYDIKNHYQGYVQYTYQSAMAKMQILQLNSSLWKSLVILPHSREIWIDADDSLLKQMAGTWLDMDSMNVSSVDTETALNLADVEKIQDFNSFLWKLALWTSKGRYPKTIAVDSPVYLKQWPDFTRYIVTPHALRISGLLIGRGPETMITIAQLLAIELRYVYIFISASHALGLAAQAKRQVDSLIQVTLPTIQPLKKNLFIKFISRLQEK
;
A
#
# COMPACT_ATOMS: atom_id res chain seq x y z
N MET A 1 -1.28 7.35 -54.37
CA MET A 1 -1.35 8.47 -53.39
C MET A 1 -0.13 8.39 -52.50
N LYS A 2 0.72 9.43 -52.49
CA LYS A 2 2.01 9.45 -51.78
C LYS A 2 1.78 9.48 -50.27
N LYS A 3 2.38 8.55 -49.51
CA LYS A 3 2.45 8.63 -48.04
C LYS A 3 3.13 9.94 -47.65
N LYS A 4 2.44 10.80 -46.90
CA LYS A 4 3.01 12.02 -46.32
C LYS A 4 4.09 11.58 -45.32
N LEU A 5 5.36 11.80 -45.64
CA LEU A 5 6.47 11.56 -44.71
C LEU A 5 6.28 12.48 -43.50
N LYS A 6 6.08 11.90 -42.32
CA LYS A 6 6.00 12.66 -41.06
C LYS A 6 7.38 13.25 -40.80
N THR A 7 7.50 14.57 -40.79
CA THR A 7 8.77 15.27 -40.52
C THR A 7 9.13 15.11 -39.05
N VAL A 8 10.35 14.64 -38.78
CA VAL A 8 10.88 14.43 -37.42
C VAL A 8 11.00 15.79 -36.72
N LEU A 9 10.49 15.89 -35.49
CA LEU A 9 10.49 17.14 -34.71
C LEU A 9 11.88 17.43 -34.12
N GLY A 10 12.42 18.63 -34.32
CA GLY A 10 13.68 19.05 -33.70
C GLY A 10 13.48 19.44 -32.23
N VAL A 11 14.22 18.80 -31.33
CA VAL A 11 14.09 18.97 -29.87
C VAL A 11 15.39 19.50 -29.26
N ALA A 12 15.30 20.55 -28.45
CA ALA A 12 16.39 20.98 -27.58
C ALA A 12 16.26 20.37 -26.19
N LEU A 13 17.35 19.83 -25.67
CA LEU A 13 17.44 19.30 -24.30
C LEU A 13 18.14 20.34 -23.42
N LEU A 14 17.42 20.96 -22.49
CA LEU A 14 17.94 22.04 -21.66
C LEU A 14 18.05 21.61 -20.19
N GLY A 15 19.16 21.96 -19.54
CA GLY A 15 19.41 21.61 -18.14
C GLY A 15 19.57 20.10 -17.90
N ILE A 16 19.85 19.32 -18.95
CA ILE A 16 20.01 17.87 -18.90
C ILE A 16 21.50 17.52 -18.94
N ASP A 17 21.97 16.68 -18.01
CA ASP A 17 23.36 16.23 -17.98
C ASP A 17 23.72 15.36 -19.20
N GLU A 18 25.03 15.21 -19.49
CA GLU A 18 25.51 14.53 -20.69
C GLU A 18 25.03 13.06 -20.78
N ARG A 19 24.91 12.36 -19.64
CA ARG A 19 24.44 10.96 -19.60
C ARG A 19 22.94 10.90 -19.91
N SER A 20 22.13 11.76 -19.29
CA SER A 20 20.69 11.84 -19.55
C SER A 20 20.37 12.29 -20.98
N CYS A 21 21.17 13.21 -21.55
CA CYS A 21 21.10 13.58 -22.96
C CYS A 21 21.34 12.39 -23.90
N LYS A 22 22.36 11.57 -23.63
CA LYS A 22 22.64 10.34 -24.42
C LYS A 22 21.50 9.34 -24.32
N LEU A 23 20.92 9.15 -23.15
CA LEU A 23 19.77 8.25 -22.95
C LEU A 23 18.52 8.73 -23.69
N LEU A 24 18.16 10.01 -23.59
CA LEU A 24 17.04 10.58 -24.34
C LEU A 24 17.27 10.51 -25.86
N SER A 25 18.51 10.75 -26.31
CA SER A 25 18.88 10.58 -27.72
C SER A 25 18.70 9.14 -28.21
N LEU A 26 19.05 8.14 -27.39
CA LEU A 26 18.79 6.73 -27.69
C LEU A 26 17.30 6.41 -27.67
N PHE A 27 16.55 7.00 -26.73
CA PHE A 27 15.10 6.83 -26.61
C PHE A 27 14.35 7.33 -27.86
N PHE A 28 14.77 8.48 -28.40
CA PHE A 28 14.24 9.01 -29.67
C PHE A 28 14.68 8.23 -30.90
N LYS A 29 15.79 7.49 -30.84
CA LYS A 29 16.23 6.58 -31.91
C LYS A 29 15.64 5.16 -31.79
N GLY A 30 14.92 4.86 -30.71
CA GLY A 30 14.32 3.55 -30.47
C GLY A 30 12.81 3.65 -30.27
N PRO A 31 12.30 3.62 -29.02
CA PRO A 31 10.85 3.60 -28.75
C PRO A 31 10.05 4.78 -29.34
N CYS A 32 10.69 5.93 -29.58
CA CYS A 32 10.06 7.10 -30.18
C CYS A 32 10.62 7.45 -31.58
N GLU A 33 11.15 6.46 -32.30
CA GLU A 33 11.74 6.65 -33.63
C GLU A 33 10.75 7.31 -34.60
N GLY A 34 11.24 8.33 -35.32
CA GLY A 34 10.45 9.09 -36.30
C GLY A 34 9.57 10.19 -35.72
N PHE A 35 9.52 10.37 -34.40
CA PHE A 35 8.78 11.46 -33.75
C PHE A 35 9.64 12.68 -33.42
N ALA A 36 10.87 12.45 -32.94
CA ALA A 36 11.76 13.53 -32.51
C ALA A 36 13.23 13.20 -32.76
N SER A 37 14.06 14.24 -32.87
CA SER A 37 15.52 14.16 -32.89
C SER A 37 16.12 15.32 -32.11
N VAL A 38 17.16 15.04 -31.32
CA VAL A 38 17.89 16.09 -30.58
C VAL A 38 18.70 16.93 -31.57
N VAL A 39 18.51 18.25 -31.51
CA VAL A 39 19.20 19.25 -32.36
C VAL A 39 19.76 20.39 -31.51
N ALA A 40 20.55 21.27 -32.11
CA ALA A 40 21.02 22.48 -31.45
C ALA A 40 19.83 23.39 -31.08
N GLU A 41 19.96 24.17 -30.00
CA GLU A 41 18.88 25.00 -29.46
C GLU A 41 18.32 26.01 -30.47
N THR A 42 19.15 26.48 -31.39
CA THR A 42 18.80 27.40 -32.48
C THR A 42 17.91 26.77 -33.55
N ASP A 43 17.99 25.46 -33.71
CA ASP A 43 17.30 24.70 -34.75
C ASP A 43 16.09 23.93 -34.19
N ALA A 44 15.91 23.96 -32.87
CA ALA A 44 14.88 23.22 -32.17
C ALA A 44 13.52 23.92 -32.23
N SER A 45 12.49 23.13 -32.54
CA SER A 45 11.10 23.58 -32.56
C SER A 45 10.41 23.47 -31.21
N ILE A 46 10.94 22.64 -30.29
CA ILE A 46 10.42 22.46 -28.93
C ILE A 46 11.53 22.31 -27.90
N ASP A 47 11.20 22.56 -26.63
CA ASP A 47 12.08 22.36 -25.48
C ASP A 47 11.69 21.15 -24.64
N ILE A 48 12.69 20.39 -24.19
CA ILE A 48 12.55 19.44 -23.10
C ILE A 48 13.50 19.81 -21.97
N ILE A 49 12.96 19.98 -20.78
CA ILE A 49 13.68 20.39 -19.57
C ILE A 49 13.57 19.29 -18.51
N ASP A 50 14.66 18.94 -17.85
CA ASP A 50 14.67 18.00 -16.73
C ASP A 50 14.73 18.75 -15.39
N THR A 51 13.89 18.42 -14.40
CA THR A 51 13.90 19.11 -13.08
C THR A 51 14.91 18.55 -12.08
N HIS A 52 15.84 17.69 -12.52
CA HIS A 52 16.84 17.08 -11.63
C HIS A 52 18.03 17.99 -11.26
N PHE A 53 18.07 19.25 -11.71
CA PHE A 53 19.17 20.19 -11.44
C PHE A 53 18.74 21.43 -10.65
N ALA A 54 19.68 22.06 -9.94
CA ALA A 54 19.43 23.33 -9.24
C ALA A 54 19.16 24.46 -10.25
N ASN A 55 18.11 25.25 -10.05
CA ASN A 55 17.63 26.33 -10.95
C ASN A 55 16.75 25.88 -12.15
N SER A 56 16.12 24.70 -12.09
CA SER A 56 15.18 24.27 -13.14
C SER A 56 13.98 25.19 -13.33
N GLU A 57 13.51 25.84 -12.26
CA GLU A 57 12.39 26.79 -12.30
C GLU A 57 12.75 28.05 -13.12
N GLN A 58 13.94 28.62 -12.89
CA GLN A 58 14.43 29.77 -13.64
C GLN A 58 14.64 29.44 -15.13
N LEU A 59 15.03 28.20 -15.45
CA LEU A 59 15.17 27.77 -16.85
C LEU A 59 13.80 27.68 -17.55
N VAL A 60 12.78 27.15 -16.86
CA VAL A 60 11.40 27.12 -17.39
C VAL A 60 10.89 28.54 -17.64
N GLU A 61 11.08 29.47 -16.70
CA GLU A 61 10.71 30.87 -16.86
C GLU A 61 11.41 31.54 -18.05
N ASN A 62 12.73 31.32 -18.20
CA ASN A 62 13.49 31.86 -19.33
C ASN A 62 13.01 31.30 -20.67
N SER A 63 12.64 30.01 -20.73
CA SER A 63 12.07 29.40 -21.94
C SER A 63 10.65 29.90 -22.24
N LEU A 64 9.84 30.20 -21.21
CA LEU A 64 8.51 30.80 -21.38
C LEU A 64 8.58 32.24 -21.89
N ALA A 65 9.58 33.02 -21.46
CA ALA A 65 9.77 34.41 -21.88
C ALA A 65 10.41 34.57 -23.27
N ARG A 66 10.80 33.46 -23.92
CA ARG A 66 11.50 33.46 -25.21
C ARG A 66 10.58 33.87 -26.36
N THR A 67 11.15 34.56 -27.35
CA THR A 67 10.51 34.82 -28.65
C THR A 67 11.33 34.18 -29.78
N PRO A 68 10.72 33.41 -30.70
CA PRO A 68 9.31 33.01 -30.76
C PRO A 68 8.92 32.00 -29.66
N HIS A 69 7.63 31.96 -29.32
CA HIS A 69 7.09 31.00 -28.35
C HIS A 69 7.14 29.60 -28.93
N ARG A 70 7.75 28.67 -28.18
CA ARG A 70 7.75 27.24 -28.50
C ARG A 70 7.13 26.43 -27.38
N ALA A 71 6.66 25.24 -27.70
CA ALA A 71 6.16 24.32 -26.69
C ALA A 71 7.29 23.79 -25.81
N ILE A 72 7.02 23.65 -24.52
CA ILE A 72 7.95 23.22 -23.49
C ILE A 72 7.39 21.97 -22.81
N ILE A 73 8.20 20.92 -22.74
CA ILE A 73 7.89 19.69 -22.01
C ILE A 73 8.87 19.59 -20.83
N VAL A 74 8.33 19.57 -19.60
CA VAL A 74 9.12 19.45 -18.38
C VAL A 74 9.04 18.02 -17.86
N LEU A 75 10.19 17.36 -17.78
CA LEU A 75 10.35 16.03 -17.21
C LEU A 75 10.63 16.16 -15.70
N THR A 76 9.73 15.68 -14.85
CA THR A 76 9.89 15.80 -13.41
C THR A 76 9.73 14.48 -12.68
N ALA A 77 10.55 14.25 -11.65
CA ALA A 77 10.35 13.18 -10.66
C ALA A 77 9.73 13.71 -9.35
N LYS A 78 9.62 15.03 -9.20
CA LYS A 78 9.08 15.72 -8.02
C LYS A 78 7.67 16.22 -8.33
N LYS A 79 6.76 16.08 -7.36
CA LYS A 79 5.46 16.76 -7.37
C LYS A 79 5.63 18.18 -6.83
N THR A 80 6.27 19.06 -7.61
CA THR A 80 6.36 20.51 -7.34
C THR A 80 5.10 21.22 -7.85
N ASP A 81 4.90 22.47 -7.41
CA ASP A 81 3.87 23.35 -7.97
C ASP A 81 4.07 23.47 -9.49
N ARG A 82 3.07 23.06 -10.25
CA ARG A 82 3.11 23.05 -11.71
C ARG A 82 2.53 24.35 -12.22
N LEU A 83 3.27 25.04 -13.08
CA LEU A 83 2.78 26.25 -13.71
C LEU A 83 1.77 25.90 -14.81
N GLU A 84 0.68 26.65 -14.89
CA GLU A 84 -0.34 26.45 -15.92
C GLU A 84 -0.16 27.49 -17.05
N TYR A 85 0.55 27.09 -18.11
CA TYR A 85 0.68 27.88 -19.35
C TYR A 85 0.25 27.06 -20.57
N ASP A 86 -0.28 27.72 -21.60
CA ASP A 86 -0.83 27.06 -22.80
C ASP A 86 0.22 26.26 -23.58
N ASN A 87 1.48 26.69 -23.56
CA ASN A 87 2.61 26.04 -24.24
C ASN A 87 3.49 25.21 -23.30
N LEU A 88 3.04 24.90 -22.07
CA LEU A 88 3.79 24.14 -21.08
C LEU A 88 3.10 22.82 -20.68
N LEU A 89 3.84 21.71 -20.76
CA LEU A 89 3.37 20.37 -20.38
C LEU A 89 4.36 19.70 -19.42
N TYR A 90 3.86 19.12 -18.33
CA TYR A 90 4.67 18.33 -17.39
C TYR A 90 4.48 16.84 -17.65
N LEU A 91 5.58 16.08 -17.71
CA LEU A 91 5.61 14.63 -17.75
C LEU A 91 6.32 14.08 -16.52
N ASP A 92 5.65 13.16 -15.82
CA ASP A 92 6.22 12.48 -14.67
C ASP A 92 7.17 11.35 -15.10
N LYS A 93 8.33 11.28 -14.45
CA LYS A 93 9.25 10.15 -14.59
C LYS A 93 8.80 9.00 -13.67
N PRO A 94 8.81 7.73 -14.14
CA PRO A 94 9.32 7.25 -15.42
C PRO A 94 8.38 7.52 -16.60
N ILE A 95 8.93 8.00 -17.71
CA ILE A 95 8.16 8.40 -18.90
C ILE A 95 8.03 7.20 -19.84
N LYS A 96 6.79 6.78 -20.12
CA LYS A 96 6.50 5.73 -21.11
C LYS A 96 6.58 6.31 -22.54
N ALA A 97 6.96 5.48 -23.52
CA ALA A 97 7.12 5.92 -24.91
C ALA A 97 5.83 6.54 -25.48
N GLU A 98 4.67 5.96 -25.17
CA GLU A 98 3.36 6.48 -25.60
C GLU A 98 3.07 7.88 -25.06
N GLN A 99 3.41 8.13 -23.79
CA GLN A 99 3.24 9.45 -23.16
C GLN A 99 4.16 10.49 -23.80
N MET A 100 5.41 10.13 -24.05
CA MET A 100 6.35 11.00 -24.77
C MET A 100 5.87 11.28 -26.21
N MET A 101 5.39 10.28 -26.95
CA MET A 101 4.87 10.47 -28.31
C MET A 101 3.63 11.38 -28.33
N ALA A 102 2.71 11.21 -27.38
CA ALA A 102 1.55 12.09 -27.25
C ALA A 102 1.96 13.54 -26.92
N ALA A 103 2.91 13.71 -26.02
CA ALA A 103 3.47 15.02 -25.66
C ALA A 103 4.18 15.69 -26.85
N LEU A 104 4.94 14.94 -27.65
CA LEU A 104 5.62 15.45 -28.84
C LEU A 104 4.63 15.88 -29.93
N ASN A 105 3.55 15.11 -30.17
CA ASN A 105 2.52 15.52 -31.13
C ASN A 105 1.82 16.81 -30.68
N TRP A 106 1.46 16.90 -29.40
CA TRP A 106 0.89 18.13 -28.83
C TRP A 106 1.84 19.32 -28.96
N ALA A 107 3.11 19.14 -28.61
CA ALA A 107 4.12 20.19 -28.67
C ALA A 107 4.36 20.68 -30.11
N GLN A 108 4.27 19.76 -31.09
CA GLN A 108 4.32 20.08 -32.51
C GLN A 108 3.12 20.94 -32.95
N ASP A 109 1.91 20.60 -32.53
CA ASP A 109 0.70 21.37 -32.85
C ASP A 109 0.81 22.81 -32.30
N ILE A 110 1.16 22.93 -31.01
CA ILE A 110 1.30 24.23 -30.35
C ILE A 110 2.39 25.09 -31.00
N SER A 111 3.54 24.50 -31.34
CA SER A 111 4.65 25.24 -31.96
C SER A 111 4.36 25.64 -33.42
N ASN A 112 3.40 24.98 -34.08
CA ASN A 112 2.87 25.38 -35.37
C ASN A 112 1.70 26.38 -35.27
N GLY A 113 1.37 26.85 -34.06
CA GLY A 113 0.26 27.78 -33.81
C GLY A 113 -1.13 27.14 -33.86
N ILE A 114 -1.22 25.80 -33.80
CA ILE A 114 -2.47 25.05 -33.76
C ILE A 114 -2.89 24.85 -32.30
N SER A 115 -4.08 25.32 -31.94
CA SER A 115 -4.65 25.03 -30.61
C SER A 115 -4.99 23.54 -30.52
N SER A 116 -4.33 22.83 -29.61
CA SER A 116 -4.52 21.41 -29.36
C SER A 116 -4.67 21.21 -27.85
N PRO A 117 -5.69 20.47 -27.39
CA PRO A 117 -5.87 20.23 -25.97
C PRO A 117 -4.64 19.50 -25.43
N LYS A 118 -4.17 19.89 -24.23
CA LYS A 118 -3.11 19.14 -23.56
C LYS A 118 -3.53 17.67 -23.50
N PRO A 119 -2.67 16.73 -23.93
CA PRO A 119 -3.02 15.32 -23.89
C PRO A 119 -3.43 15.00 -22.46
N ILE A 120 -4.54 14.25 -22.31
CA ILE A 120 -4.97 13.74 -21.01
C ILE A 120 -3.92 12.71 -20.60
N VAL A 121 -2.83 13.21 -20.02
CA VAL A 121 -1.93 12.40 -19.22
C VAL A 121 -2.78 12.02 -18.04
N PHE A 122 -3.18 10.75 -17.94
CA PHE A 122 -4.07 10.23 -16.90
C PHE A 122 -3.60 10.72 -15.52
N THR A 123 -4.16 11.83 -15.07
CA THR A 123 -4.08 12.31 -13.71
C THR A 123 -5.23 11.65 -12.98
N GLU A 124 -4.91 10.80 -12.02
CA GLU A 124 -5.86 10.20 -11.07
C GLU A 124 -6.66 11.30 -10.35
N SER A 125 -7.78 11.75 -10.90
CA SER A 125 -8.75 12.60 -10.19
C SER A 125 -10.08 12.70 -10.96
N ALA A 126 -10.87 11.62 -10.95
CA ALA A 126 -12.31 11.68 -11.21
C ALA A 126 -12.99 10.43 -10.66
N PHE A 127 -13.15 10.34 -9.34
CA PHE A 127 -13.96 9.28 -8.73
C PHE A 127 -14.74 9.77 -7.52
N HIS A 128 -15.26 10.99 -7.54
CA HIS A 128 -16.27 11.45 -6.59
C HIS A 128 -17.36 12.22 -7.34
N GLN A 129 -18.40 11.50 -7.78
CA GLN A 129 -19.82 11.89 -7.80
C GLN A 129 -20.57 11.05 -8.84
N GLU A 130 -21.09 9.89 -8.43
CA GLU A 130 -22.38 9.33 -8.88
C GLU A 130 -22.60 7.99 -8.20
N LEU A 131 -23.12 8.00 -6.98
CA LEU A 131 -23.72 6.85 -6.30
C LEU A 131 -24.72 7.35 -5.25
N VAL A 132 -25.60 8.25 -5.68
CA VAL A 132 -26.89 8.49 -5.01
C VAL A 132 -27.92 8.70 -6.10
N ALA A 133 -28.56 7.61 -6.50
CA ALA A 133 -29.99 7.48 -6.78
C ALA A 133 -30.26 6.47 -7.91
N GLN A 134 -31.16 5.53 -7.59
CA GLN A 134 -31.90 4.64 -8.51
C GLN A 134 -31.05 3.46 -9.05
N THR A 135 -31.36 2.19 -8.85
CA THR A 135 -32.64 1.49 -8.64
C THR A 135 -32.43 0.21 -7.83
N LYS A 136 -33.42 -0.14 -7.01
CA LYS A 136 -33.54 -1.44 -6.32
C LYS A 136 -33.78 -2.57 -7.36
N PRO A 137 -33.19 -3.75 -7.18
CA PRO A 137 -33.89 -4.99 -7.48
C PRO A 137 -34.24 -5.71 -6.18
N VAL A 138 -35.54 -5.94 -6.05
CA VAL A 138 -36.16 -6.86 -5.10
C VAL A 138 -35.62 -8.26 -5.38
N PHE A 139 -35.00 -8.90 -4.39
CA PHE A 139 -34.80 -10.35 -4.41
C PHE A 139 -35.62 -11.00 -3.30
N LYS A 140 -36.60 -11.79 -3.72
CA LYS A 140 -37.34 -12.74 -2.89
C LYS A 140 -36.39 -13.85 -2.48
N ALA A 141 -36.27 -14.06 -1.17
CA ALA A 141 -35.64 -15.24 -0.61
C ALA A 141 -36.56 -16.45 -0.83
N THR A 142 -36.15 -17.40 -1.65
CA THR A 142 -36.71 -18.75 -1.66
C THR A 142 -35.83 -19.61 -0.76
N HIS A 143 -36.40 -20.04 0.36
CA HIS A 143 -35.85 -21.04 1.25
C HIS A 143 -35.65 -22.36 0.48
N LEU A 144 -34.44 -22.93 0.56
CA LEU A 144 -34.22 -24.35 0.38
C LEU A 144 -33.41 -24.85 1.58
N THR A 145 -34.17 -25.32 2.57
CA THR A 145 -33.77 -26.33 3.54
C THR A 145 -33.31 -27.59 2.79
N VAL A 146 -32.12 -28.09 3.09
CA VAL A 146 -31.76 -29.48 2.79
C VAL A 146 -31.47 -30.16 4.12
N GLU A 147 -32.46 -30.92 4.57
CA GLU A 147 -32.34 -31.91 5.63
C GLU A 147 -31.46 -33.06 5.14
N ALA A 148 -30.61 -33.54 6.06
CA ALA A 148 -29.86 -34.76 5.89
C ALA A 148 -30.81 -35.97 5.83
N SER A 149 -30.57 -36.87 4.89
CA SER A 149 -31.10 -38.24 4.96
C SER A 149 -30.06 -39.21 4.43
N LEU A 150 -29.60 -40.04 5.35
CA LEU A 150 -28.81 -41.24 5.14
C LEU A 150 -29.74 -42.32 4.58
N THR A 151 -29.37 -42.95 3.47
CA THR A 151 -29.82 -44.31 3.16
C THR A 151 -28.67 -45.11 2.55
N ALA A 152 -28.40 -46.25 3.20
CA ALA A 152 -27.46 -47.26 2.76
C ALA A 152 -28.13 -48.22 1.77
N ALA A 153 -27.39 -48.64 0.75
CA ALA A 153 -27.54 -49.94 0.11
C ALA A 153 -26.19 -50.34 -0.54
N ASN A 154 -25.59 -51.40 0.00
CA ASN A 154 -24.45 -52.14 -0.57
C ASN A 154 -24.91 -52.86 -1.87
N GLN A 155 -24.11 -53.41 -2.79
CA GLN A 155 -22.73 -53.94 -2.81
C GLN A 155 -22.21 -53.81 -4.25
N ASP A 156 -20.93 -53.49 -4.44
CA ASP A 156 -20.04 -54.39 -5.20
C ASP A 156 -18.58 -54.11 -4.82
N GLY A 157 -17.83 -55.20 -4.65
CA GLY A 157 -16.65 -55.28 -3.80
C GLY A 157 -15.35 -54.71 -4.37
N THR A 158 -14.41 -54.57 -3.44
CA THR A 158 -12.95 -54.51 -3.60
C THR A 158 -12.32 -53.23 -4.17
N ALA A 159 -12.04 -52.25 -3.29
CA ALA A 159 -10.84 -51.37 -3.24
C ALA A 159 -11.00 -50.08 -2.36
N ILE A 160 -12.04 -49.95 -1.52
CA ILE A 160 -12.43 -48.64 -0.94
C ILE A 160 -12.00 -48.43 0.53
N SER A 161 -11.55 -49.48 1.23
CA SER A 161 -11.24 -49.37 2.68
C SER A 161 -9.95 -48.59 2.96
N SER A 162 -8.93 -48.68 2.11
CA SER A 162 -7.63 -48.01 2.34
C SER A 162 -7.60 -46.54 1.96
N THR A 163 -8.52 -46.07 1.11
CA THR A 163 -8.63 -44.68 0.66
C THR A 163 -9.45 -43.82 1.61
N THR A 164 -10.50 -44.38 2.21
CA THR A 164 -11.39 -43.65 3.14
C THR A 164 -10.70 -43.37 4.49
N GLU A 165 -9.97 -44.36 5.03
CA GLU A 165 -9.13 -44.19 6.22
C GLU A 165 -7.94 -43.23 5.96
N ASN A 166 -7.34 -43.28 4.76
CA ASN A 166 -6.31 -42.31 4.37
C ASN A 166 -6.84 -40.87 4.29
N LEU A 167 -8.08 -40.69 3.80
CA LEU A 167 -8.70 -39.36 3.71
C LEU A 167 -9.04 -38.81 5.09
N GLN A 168 -9.57 -39.63 5.99
CA GLN A 168 -9.87 -39.23 7.37
C GLN A 168 -8.61 -38.93 8.17
N ASN A 169 -7.57 -39.77 8.05
CA ASN A 169 -6.29 -39.52 8.70
C ASN A 169 -5.60 -38.26 8.14
N LYS A 170 -5.71 -38.00 6.83
CA LYS A 170 -5.33 -36.71 6.25
C LYS A 170 -6.12 -35.58 6.89
N LEU A 171 -7.46 -35.63 6.93
CA LEU A 171 -8.28 -34.54 7.48
C LEU A 171 -7.94 -34.24 8.96
N ILE A 172 -7.64 -35.25 9.77
CA ILE A 172 -7.23 -35.09 11.17
C ILE A 172 -5.85 -34.43 11.27
N ASP A 173 -4.86 -34.90 10.50
CA ASP A 173 -3.53 -34.29 10.45
C ASP A 173 -3.60 -32.85 9.90
N PHE A 174 -4.46 -32.60 8.91
CA PHE A 174 -4.76 -31.28 8.37
C PHE A 174 -5.35 -30.34 9.43
N GLU A 175 -6.30 -30.80 10.26
CA GLU A 175 -6.85 -30.00 11.37
C GLU A 175 -5.81 -29.74 12.47
N GLU A 176 -4.96 -30.71 12.76
CA GLU A 176 -3.89 -30.59 13.76
C GLU A 176 -2.76 -29.66 13.29
N GLN A 177 -2.38 -29.73 12.01
CA GLN A 177 -1.47 -28.79 11.35
C GLN A 177 -2.06 -27.38 11.34
N ARG A 178 -3.34 -27.22 10.99
CA ARG A 178 -4.06 -25.94 11.08
C ARG A 178 -4.03 -25.36 12.49
N LYS A 179 -4.15 -26.21 13.52
CA LYS A 179 -4.00 -25.80 14.92
C LYS A 179 -2.57 -25.31 15.18
N LYS A 180 -1.52 -26.06 14.79
CA LYS A 180 -0.11 -25.66 14.99
C LYS A 180 0.24 -24.34 14.30
N THR A 181 -0.20 -24.10 13.06
CA THR A 181 0.02 -22.82 12.35
C THR A 181 -0.70 -21.66 13.03
N LYS A 182 -1.86 -21.91 13.66
CA LYS A 182 -2.60 -20.95 14.49
C LYS A 182 -1.92 -20.61 15.81
N TYR A 183 -0.83 -21.28 16.23
CA TYR A 183 -0.16 -21.00 17.51
C TYR A 183 1.29 -20.52 17.36
N ARG A 184 1.64 -19.83 16.27
CA ARG A 184 2.91 -19.08 16.21
C ARG A 184 2.88 -17.90 17.18
N SER A 185 3.74 -17.94 18.19
CA SER A 185 3.94 -16.84 19.13
C SER A 185 4.54 -15.62 18.44
N ALA A 186 4.17 -14.43 18.90
CA ALA A 186 4.73 -13.18 18.43
C ALA A 186 6.27 -13.15 18.46
N ARG A 187 6.87 -12.72 17.35
CA ARG A 187 8.29 -12.38 17.28
C ARG A 187 8.49 -10.96 17.81
N SER A 188 9.40 -10.79 18.76
CA SER A 188 9.83 -9.46 19.22
C SER A 188 11.07 -9.02 18.44
N ILE A 189 11.07 -7.78 17.96
CA ILE A 189 12.19 -7.15 17.25
C ILE A 189 12.82 -6.12 18.17
N THR A 190 14.13 -6.23 18.40
CA THR A 190 14.89 -5.25 19.19
C THR A 190 15.28 -4.03 18.34
N GLU A 191 15.72 -2.94 18.97
CA GLU A 191 16.21 -1.77 18.23
C GLU A 191 17.43 -2.09 17.37
N ASN A 192 18.31 -2.98 17.84
CA ASN A 192 19.53 -3.37 17.13
C ASN A 192 19.20 -4.13 15.84
N ASP A 193 18.20 -5.01 15.87
CA ASP A 193 17.79 -5.81 14.71
C ASP A 193 16.82 -5.06 13.78
N PHE A 194 16.41 -3.84 14.16
CA PHE A 194 15.31 -3.15 13.50
C PHE A 194 15.66 -2.77 12.06
N ASN A 195 16.85 -2.22 11.82
CA ASN A 195 17.26 -1.76 10.48
C ASN A 195 17.32 -2.93 9.49
N ASP A 196 17.91 -4.04 9.92
CA ASP A 196 17.96 -5.28 9.16
C ASP A 196 16.55 -5.85 8.95
N PHE A 197 15.66 -5.73 9.95
CA PHE A 197 14.28 -6.19 9.82
C PHE A 197 13.48 -5.43 8.75
N ILE A 198 13.77 -4.15 8.49
CA ILE A 198 12.99 -3.32 7.55
C ILE A 198 13.72 -2.97 6.24
N ASP A 199 14.96 -3.43 6.05
CA ASP A 199 15.84 -3.01 4.95
C ASP A 199 15.98 -1.49 4.88
N PHE A 200 16.26 -0.85 6.02
CA PHE A 200 16.42 0.60 6.10
C PHE A 200 17.79 1.03 5.57
N SER A 201 17.82 2.00 4.64
CA SER A 201 19.04 2.72 4.27
C SER A 201 19.14 4.00 5.09
N PRO A 202 20.26 4.27 5.79
CA PRO A 202 20.43 5.38 6.72
C PRO A 202 20.48 6.79 6.10
N ASP A 203 20.25 6.93 4.79
CA ASP A 203 20.33 8.21 4.08
C ASP A 203 19.21 9.21 4.43
N ALA A 204 18.22 8.81 5.25
CA ALA A 204 17.11 9.65 5.70
C ALA A 204 17.22 9.98 7.19
N ASP A 205 17.65 11.21 7.51
CA ASP A 205 17.57 11.74 8.87
C ASP A 205 16.12 12.14 9.19
N PHE A 206 15.38 11.27 9.88
CA PHE A 206 13.99 11.53 10.25
C PHE A 206 13.80 12.55 11.37
N ASN A 207 14.88 13.10 11.95
CA ASN A 207 14.80 14.19 12.91
C ASN A 207 14.79 15.58 12.22
N ASP A 208 15.08 15.64 10.92
CA ASP A 208 14.89 16.87 10.14
C ASP A 208 13.40 17.13 9.87
N ILE A 209 12.98 18.36 10.17
CA ILE A 209 11.60 18.86 9.96
C ILE A 209 11.18 18.73 8.49
N ASN A 210 12.11 18.84 7.54
CA ASN A 210 11.80 18.66 6.12
C ASN A 210 11.71 17.18 5.73
N ALA A 211 12.59 16.34 6.28
CA ALA A 211 12.62 14.90 6.00
C ALA A 211 11.34 14.18 6.46
N ARG A 212 10.64 14.69 7.49
CA ARG A 212 9.37 14.12 7.98
C ARG A 212 8.31 14.05 6.88
N TYR A 213 8.19 15.06 6.03
CA TYR A 213 7.20 15.10 4.95
C TYR A 213 7.58 14.22 3.76
N HIS A 214 8.83 13.79 3.69
CA HIS A 214 9.34 12.85 2.70
C HIS A 214 9.21 11.39 3.15
N ALA A 215 8.96 11.13 4.44
CA ALA A 215 8.76 9.80 5.00
C ALA A 215 7.36 9.22 4.72
N ILE A 216 6.85 9.39 3.49
CA ILE A 216 5.53 8.95 3.03
C ILE A 216 5.66 7.74 2.10
N TYR A 217 4.73 6.80 2.19
CA TYR A 217 4.53 5.77 1.15
C TYR A 217 3.07 5.68 0.70
N ASP A 218 2.85 5.23 -0.55
CA ASP A 218 1.52 5.04 -1.10
C ASP A 218 1.13 3.56 -1.05
N ILE A 219 0.17 3.20 -0.19
CA ILE A 219 -0.31 1.82 -0.02
C ILE A 219 -0.80 1.24 -1.36
N LYS A 220 -1.43 2.06 -2.22
CA LYS A 220 -2.07 1.59 -3.46
C LYS A 220 -1.07 1.03 -4.47
N ASN A 221 0.14 1.58 -4.48
CA ASN A 221 1.19 1.20 -5.43
C ASN A 221 2.12 0.10 -4.89
N HIS A 222 1.76 -0.53 -3.78
CA HIS A 222 2.50 -1.64 -3.19
C HIS A 222 1.62 -2.87 -3.09
N TYR A 223 2.25 -4.03 -2.93
CA TYR A 223 1.54 -5.31 -2.82
C TYR A 223 0.49 -5.29 -1.70
N GLN A 224 0.75 -4.55 -0.63
CA GLN A 224 -0.20 -4.30 0.46
C GLN A 224 -1.57 -3.81 -0.03
N GLY A 225 -1.62 -2.83 -0.95
CA GLY A 225 -2.88 -2.26 -1.44
C GLY A 225 -3.73 -3.28 -2.20
N TYR A 226 -3.11 -4.04 -3.10
CA TYR A 226 -3.78 -5.09 -3.86
C TYR A 226 -4.29 -6.21 -2.96
N VAL A 227 -3.50 -6.64 -1.97
CA VAL A 227 -3.94 -7.65 -1.00
C VAL A 227 -5.14 -7.15 -0.20
N GLN A 228 -5.10 -5.92 0.31
CA GLN A 228 -6.21 -5.34 1.07
C GLN A 228 -7.49 -5.23 0.21
N TYR A 229 -7.36 -4.79 -1.04
CA TYR A 229 -8.47 -4.72 -1.98
C TYR A 229 -9.09 -6.09 -2.28
N THR A 230 -8.25 -7.09 -2.61
CA THR A 230 -8.71 -8.45 -2.89
C THR A 230 -9.37 -9.06 -1.66
N TYR A 231 -8.83 -8.84 -0.47
CA TYR A 231 -9.42 -9.33 0.79
C TYR A 231 -10.78 -8.72 1.06
N GLN A 232 -10.91 -7.40 0.96
CA GLN A 232 -12.19 -6.71 1.12
C GLN A 232 -13.22 -7.22 0.12
N SER A 233 -12.81 -7.42 -1.14
CA SER A 233 -13.67 -7.96 -2.20
C SER A 233 -14.10 -9.40 -1.92
N ALA A 234 -13.19 -10.25 -1.43
CA ALA A 234 -13.46 -11.64 -1.07
C ALA A 234 -14.44 -11.73 0.11
N MET A 235 -14.27 -10.90 1.15
CA MET A 235 -15.19 -10.83 2.28
C MET A 235 -16.58 -10.34 1.86
N ALA A 236 -16.65 -9.28 1.05
CA ALA A 236 -17.92 -8.70 0.62
C ALA A 236 -18.75 -9.66 -0.25
N LYS A 237 -18.07 -10.44 -1.10
CA LYS A 237 -18.70 -11.42 -1.99
C LYS A 237 -18.84 -12.81 -1.37
N MET A 238 -18.19 -13.07 -0.23
CA MET A 238 -18.03 -14.40 0.37
C MET A 238 -17.50 -15.45 -0.64
N GLN A 239 -16.56 -15.04 -1.49
CA GLN A 239 -15.98 -15.86 -2.55
C GLN A 239 -14.47 -16.00 -2.38
N ILE A 240 -13.94 -17.17 -2.71
CA ILE A 240 -12.50 -17.40 -2.75
C ILE A 240 -11.95 -16.64 -3.95
N LEU A 241 -11.02 -15.72 -3.67
CA LEU A 241 -10.35 -14.92 -4.69
C LEU A 241 -8.86 -15.19 -4.69
N GLN A 242 -8.27 -15.19 -5.87
CA GLN A 242 -6.85 -15.31 -6.09
C GLN A 242 -6.32 -14.00 -6.66
N LEU A 243 -5.27 -13.46 -6.02
CA LEU A 243 -4.49 -12.34 -6.50
C LEU A 243 -3.31 -12.89 -7.29
N ASN A 244 -3.34 -12.76 -8.61
CA ASN A 244 -2.25 -13.22 -9.47
C ASN A 244 -1.30 -12.08 -9.79
N SER A 245 -0.04 -12.43 -9.94
CA SER A 245 1.03 -11.54 -10.40
C SER A 245 1.80 -12.21 -11.53
N SER A 246 2.41 -11.41 -12.39
CA SER A 246 3.43 -11.87 -13.34
C SER A 246 4.80 -12.07 -12.68
N LEU A 247 5.05 -11.45 -11.53
CA LEU A 247 6.36 -11.40 -10.88
C LEU A 247 6.57 -12.53 -9.86
N TRP A 248 5.50 -13.02 -9.24
CA TRP A 248 5.54 -14.03 -8.18
C TRP A 248 4.27 -14.88 -8.14
N LYS A 249 4.31 -15.95 -7.33
CA LYS A 249 3.19 -16.86 -7.15
C LYS A 249 1.97 -16.15 -6.55
N SER A 250 0.80 -16.56 -7.00
CA SER A 250 -0.46 -15.97 -6.57
C SER A 250 -0.75 -16.18 -5.08
N LEU A 251 -1.46 -15.23 -4.49
CA LEU A 251 -2.03 -15.33 -3.15
C LEU A 251 -3.51 -15.71 -3.26
N VAL A 252 -3.97 -16.62 -2.40
CA VAL A 252 -5.38 -17.05 -2.34
C VAL A 252 -6.01 -16.57 -1.04
N ILE A 253 -7.24 -16.06 -1.11
CA ILE A 253 -7.99 -15.57 0.05
C ILE A 253 -9.14 -16.50 0.35
N LEU A 254 -9.21 -16.97 1.59
CA LEU A 254 -10.21 -17.89 2.10
C LEU A 254 -11.20 -17.13 3.01
N PRO A 255 -12.33 -16.62 2.48
CA PRO A 255 -13.18 -15.69 3.21
C PRO A 255 -13.87 -16.28 4.43
N HIS A 256 -14.20 -17.57 4.39
CA HIS A 256 -14.90 -18.26 5.47
C HIS A 256 -14.07 -18.34 6.75
N SER A 257 -12.76 -18.57 6.62
CA SER A 257 -11.83 -18.65 7.76
C SER A 257 -11.07 -17.37 8.04
N ARG A 258 -11.20 -16.34 7.18
CA ARG A 258 -10.38 -15.11 7.22
C ARG A 258 -8.88 -15.40 7.15
N GLU A 259 -8.54 -16.44 6.42
CA GLU A 259 -7.16 -16.87 6.20
C GLU A 259 -6.75 -16.55 4.77
N ILE A 260 -5.44 -16.57 4.55
CA ILE A 260 -4.84 -16.52 3.22
C ILE A 260 -3.89 -17.68 3.04
N TRP A 261 -3.65 -18.04 1.79
CA TRP A 261 -2.58 -18.92 1.39
C TRP A 261 -1.61 -18.15 0.49
N ILE A 262 -0.32 -18.25 0.77
CA ILE A 262 0.73 -17.63 -0.03
C ILE A 262 1.97 -18.51 -0.03
N ASP A 263 2.49 -18.80 -1.20
CA ASP A 263 3.76 -19.51 -1.37
C ASP A 263 4.94 -18.54 -1.43
N ALA A 264 5.21 -17.88 -0.30
CA ALA A 264 6.34 -17.00 -0.11
C ALA A 264 6.89 -17.12 1.31
N ASP A 265 8.21 -17.24 1.44
CA ASP A 265 8.89 -17.09 2.72
C ASP A 265 9.00 -15.61 3.12
N ASP A 266 9.53 -15.35 4.31
CA ASP A 266 9.67 -13.99 4.83
C ASP A 266 10.63 -13.13 3.99
N SER A 267 11.64 -13.73 3.34
CA SER A 267 12.60 -13.01 2.50
C SER A 267 11.93 -12.54 1.21
N LEU A 268 11.23 -13.43 0.50
CA LEU A 268 10.48 -13.09 -0.70
C LEU A 268 9.35 -12.11 -0.39
N LEU A 269 8.61 -12.32 0.70
CA LEU A 269 7.53 -11.42 1.09
C LEU A 269 8.04 -10.01 1.41
N LYS A 270 9.24 -9.87 1.98
CA LYS A 270 9.89 -8.57 2.19
C LYS A 270 10.26 -7.89 0.87
N GLN A 271 10.74 -8.63 -0.11
CA GLN A 271 11.00 -8.12 -1.47
C GLN A 271 9.69 -7.67 -2.14
N MET A 272 8.64 -8.48 -2.06
CA MET A 272 7.30 -8.16 -2.57
C MET A 272 6.75 -6.87 -1.92
N ALA A 273 6.92 -6.72 -0.61
CA ALA A 273 6.47 -5.55 0.15
C ALA A 273 7.18 -4.26 -0.28
N GLY A 274 8.47 -4.34 -0.60
CA GLY A 274 9.27 -3.20 -1.04
C GLY A 274 9.14 -2.85 -2.53
N THR A 275 8.45 -3.69 -3.31
CA THR A 275 8.33 -3.51 -4.76
C THR A 275 7.18 -2.55 -5.09
N TRP A 276 7.49 -1.54 -5.89
CA TRP A 276 6.48 -0.67 -6.48
C TRP A 276 5.81 -1.38 -7.65
N LEU A 277 4.47 -1.36 -7.68
CA LEU A 277 3.66 -2.12 -8.64
C LEU A 277 2.72 -1.20 -9.41
N ASP A 278 2.81 -1.28 -10.75
CA ASP A 278 1.83 -0.72 -11.67
C ASP A 278 0.48 -1.46 -11.58
N MET A 279 -0.61 -0.76 -11.92
CA MET A 279 -1.99 -1.31 -11.92
C MET A 279 -2.16 -2.60 -12.73
N ASP A 280 -1.39 -2.77 -13.81
CA ASP A 280 -1.46 -3.95 -14.69
C ASP A 280 -0.64 -5.15 -14.16
N SER A 281 0.07 -4.98 -13.05
CA SER A 281 0.97 -6.03 -12.50
C SER A 281 0.21 -7.11 -11.73
N MET A 282 -1.05 -6.84 -11.38
CA MET A 282 -1.87 -7.65 -10.50
C MET A 282 -3.27 -7.82 -11.08
N ASN A 283 -3.77 -9.05 -11.06
CA ASN A 283 -5.17 -9.31 -11.41
C ASN A 283 -5.85 -10.14 -10.33
N VAL A 284 -7.18 -10.06 -10.28
CA VAL A 284 -7.99 -10.81 -9.33
C VAL A 284 -8.92 -11.74 -10.08
N SER A 285 -8.87 -13.03 -9.75
CA SER A 285 -9.75 -14.06 -10.31
C SER A 285 -10.49 -14.79 -9.20
N SER A 286 -11.71 -15.25 -9.48
CA SER A 286 -12.42 -16.19 -8.60
C SER A 286 -11.88 -17.60 -8.80
N VAL A 287 -11.80 -18.37 -7.72
CA VAL A 287 -11.40 -19.79 -7.75
C VAL A 287 -12.46 -20.59 -7.00
N ASP A 288 -12.78 -21.79 -7.49
CA ASP A 288 -13.65 -22.70 -6.77
C ASP A 288 -12.94 -23.31 -5.54
N THR A 289 -13.73 -23.80 -4.58
CA THR A 289 -13.23 -24.30 -3.31
C THR A 289 -12.31 -25.51 -3.46
N GLU A 290 -12.62 -26.41 -4.39
CA GLU A 290 -11.87 -27.66 -4.56
C GLU A 290 -10.48 -27.37 -5.15
N THR A 291 -10.43 -26.55 -6.20
CA THR A 291 -9.18 -26.08 -6.80
C THR A 291 -8.34 -25.30 -5.80
N ALA A 292 -8.96 -24.41 -5.01
CA ALA A 292 -8.24 -23.63 -4.00
C ALA A 292 -7.62 -24.51 -2.89
N LEU A 293 -8.36 -25.53 -2.43
CA LEU A 293 -7.86 -26.46 -1.41
C LEU A 293 -6.75 -27.39 -1.95
N ASN A 294 -6.82 -27.78 -3.22
CA ASN A 294 -5.79 -28.60 -3.85
C ASN A 294 -4.48 -27.82 -4.11
N LEU A 295 -4.57 -26.51 -4.36
CA LEU A 295 -3.41 -25.62 -4.51
C LEU A 295 -2.76 -25.28 -3.17
N ALA A 296 -3.53 -25.27 -2.08
CA ALA A 296 -3.10 -24.73 -0.80
C ALA A 296 -2.39 -25.77 0.07
N ASP A 297 -1.07 -25.71 0.11
CA ASP A 297 -0.28 -26.30 1.19
C ASP A 297 -0.67 -25.70 2.55
N VAL A 298 -1.14 -26.54 3.48
CA VAL A 298 -1.68 -26.15 4.79
C VAL A 298 -0.66 -25.38 5.62
N GLU A 299 0.62 -25.71 5.52
CA GLU A 299 1.68 -25.06 6.28
C GLU A 299 1.87 -23.59 5.88
N LYS A 300 1.39 -23.22 4.69
CA LYS A 300 1.50 -21.87 4.12
C LYS A 300 0.23 -21.03 4.33
N ILE A 301 -0.80 -21.60 4.97
CA ILE A 301 -2.00 -20.88 5.37
C ILE A 301 -1.69 -19.99 6.57
N GLN A 302 -2.07 -18.72 6.51
CA GLN A 302 -1.83 -17.72 7.54
C GLN A 302 -3.12 -16.95 7.88
N ASP A 303 -3.28 -16.55 9.13
CA ASP A 303 -4.31 -15.58 9.53
C ASP A 303 -4.09 -14.26 8.79
N PHE A 304 -5.17 -13.70 8.21
CA PHE A 304 -5.06 -12.51 7.37
C PHE A 304 -4.51 -11.30 8.13
N ASN A 305 -4.96 -11.06 9.35
CA ASN A 305 -4.52 -9.88 10.12
C ASN A 305 -3.04 -9.99 10.49
N SER A 306 -2.60 -11.18 10.90
CA SER A 306 -1.20 -11.46 11.21
C SER A 306 -0.30 -11.27 9.98
N PHE A 307 -0.75 -11.73 8.81
CA PHE A 307 -0.07 -11.51 7.55
C PHE A 307 -0.05 -10.02 7.16
N LEU A 308 -1.20 -9.34 7.19
CA LEU A 308 -1.32 -7.95 6.78
C LEU A 308 -0.52 -7.02 7.70
N TRP A 309 -0.47 -7.31 9.01
CA TRP A 309 0.42 -6.63 9.94
C TRP A 309 1.87 -6.70 9.48
N LYS A 310 2.37 -7.92 9.25
CA LYS A 310 3.75 -8.16 8.78
C LYS A 310 4.03 -7.48 7.44
N LEU A 311 3.12 -7.61 6.48
CA LEU A 311 3.23 -6.97 5.17
C LEU A 311 3.28 -5.44 5.29
N ALA A 312 2.44 -4.84 6.14
CA ALA A 312 2.41 -3.40 6.35
C ALA A 312 3.71 -2.87 7.02
N LEU A 313 4.29 -3.62 7.96
CA LEU A 313 5.59 -3.28 8.54
C LEU A 313 6.68 -3.17 7.44
N TRP A 314 6.78 -4.20 6.58
CA TRP A 314 7.80 -4.24 5.53
C TRP A 314 7.53 -3.29 4.35
N THR A 315 6.27 -2.97 4.08
CA THR A 315 5.90 -1.97 3.06
C THR A 315 6.24 -0.56 3.55
N SER A 316 5.95 -0.27 4.82
CA SER A 316 6.25 1.01 5.47
C SER A 316 7.74 1.33 5.45
N LYS A 317 8.61 0.37 5.83
CA LYS A 317 10.05 0.62 6.00
C LYS A 317 10.38 1.83 6.90
N GLY A 318 9.57 2.05 7.94
CA GLY A 318 9.73 3.21 8.83
C GLY A 318 9.05 4.49 8.35
N ARG A 319 8.32 4.46 7.22
CA ARG A 319 7.52 5.57 6.67
C ARG A 319 6.06 5.47 7.11
N TYR A 320 5.29 6.55 7.02
CA TYR A 320 3.84 6.52 7.25
C TYR A 320 3.05 6.55 5.93
N PRO A 321 1.83 5.99 5.89
CA PRO A 321 1.05 5.95 4.66
C PRO A 321 0.48 7.33 4.32
N LYS A 322 0.40 7.64 3.03
CA LYS A 322 -0.19 8.89 2.49
C LYS A 322 -1.62 9.17 2.98
N THR A 323 -2.35 8.13 3.40
CA THR A 323 -3.71 8.23 3.94
C THR A 323 -3.77 8.82 5.36
N ILE A 324 -2.62 8.95 6.05
CA ILE A 324 -2.51 9.54 7.39
C ILE A 324 -1.83 10.90 7.25
N ALA A 325 -2.49 11.96 7.70
CA ALA A 325 -1.87 13.27 7.83
C ALA A 325 -0.87 13.28 9.00
N VAL A 326 0.40 13.57 8.74
CA VAL A 326 1.49 13.45 9.72
C VAL A 326 1.32 14.33 10.96
N ASP A 327 0.75 15.52 10.77
CA ASP A 327 0.55 16.52 11.82
C ASP A 327 -0.79 16.36 12.57
N SER A 328 -1.62 15.40 12.16
CA SER A 328 -2.91 15.15 12.79
C SER A 328 -2.79 14.11 13.91
N PRO A 329 -3.44 14.32 15.08
CA PRO A 329 -3.44 13.34 16.16
C PRO A 329 -3.99 11.98 15.72
N VAL A 330 -3.30 10.92 16.13
CA VAL A 330 -3.69 9.53 15.92
C VAL A 330 -4.11 8.90 17.25
N TYR A 331 -5.05 7.97 17.21
CA TYR A 331 -5.46 7.20 18.38
C TYR A 331 -5.59 5.73 18.03
N LEU A 332 -5.50 4.87 19.05
CA LEU A 332 -5.79 3.45 18.93
C LEU A 332 -7.20 3.16 19.42
N LYS A 333 -7.94 2.38 18.64
CA LYS A 333 -9.27 1.85 19.04
C LYS A 333 -9.14 0.76 20.09
N GLN A 334 -8.07 -0.02 20.01
CA GLN A 334 -7.72 -1.11 20.92
C GLN A 334 -6.24 -1.45 20.79
N TRP A 335 -5.72 -2.26 21.72
CA TRP A 335 -4.37 -2.80 21.64
C TRP A 335 -4.22 -3.75 20.43
N PRO A 336 -3.10 -3.71 19.70
CA PRO A 336 -2.73 -4.78 18.77
C PRO A 336 -2.58 -6.13 19.50
N ASP A 337 -2.82 -7.23 18.81
CA ASP A 337 -2.62 -8.56 19.37
C ASP A 337 -1.13 -8.92 19.45
N PHE A 338 -0.45 -8.41 20.46
CA PHE A 338 0.97 -8.67 20.70
C PHE A 338 1.28 -10.12 21.11
N THR A 339 0.29 -11.00 21.21
CA THR A 339 0.53 -12.44 21.37
C THR A 339 0.75 -13.13 20.02
N ARG A 340 0.30 -12.52 18.92
CA ARG A 340 0.36 -13.05 17.55
C ARG A 340 1.16 -12.18 16.58
N TYR A 341 1.10 -10.87 16.73
CA TYR A 341 1.70 -9.93 15.80
C TYR A 341 3.15 -9.64 16.18
N ILE A 342 3.97 -9.33 15.17
CA ILE A 342 5.36 -8.91 15.38
C ILE A 342 5.37 -7.67 16.28
N VAL A 343 6.09 -7.75 17.40
CA VAL A 343 6.25 -6.64 18.34
C VAL A 343 7.45 -5.81 17.89
N THR A 344 7.21 -4.65 17.30
CA THR A 344 8.26 -3.70 16.93
C THR A 344 8.83 -3.00 18.16
N PRO A 345 10.03 -2.38 18.05
CA PRO A 345 10.57 -1.56 19.13
C PRO A 345 9.53 -0.56 19.66
N HIS A 346 9.45 -0.46 20.98
CA HIS A 346 8.56 0.43 21.71
C HIS A 346 7.04 0.25 21.46
N ALA A 347 6.59 -0.78 20.75
CA ALA A 347 5.17 -0.95 20.40
C ALA A 347 4.23 -0.93 21.61
N LEU A 348 4.63 -1.56 22.72
CA LEU A 348 3.89 -1.55 23.98
C LEU A 348 3.82 -0.15 24.61
N ARG A 349 4.91 0.62 24.56
CA ARG A 349 4.99 1.98 25.11
C ARG A 349 4.11 2.93 24.30
N ILE A 350 4.17 2.84 22.97
CA ILE A 350 3.32 3.63 22.06
C ILE A 350 1.84 3.28 22.28
N SER A 351 1.52 1.99 22.39
CA SER A 351 0.14 1.54 22.64
C SER A 351 -0.40 2.05 23.97
N GLY A 352 0.40 1.92 25.04
CA GLY A 352 0.01 2.40 26.37
C GLY A 352 -0.18 3.91 26.43
N LEU A 353 0.65 4.68 25.71
CA LEU A 353 0.49 6.13 25.60
C LEU A 353 -0.83 6.50 24.91
N LEU A 354 -1.11 5.91 23.74
CA LEU A 354 -2.29 6.23 22.93
C LEU A 354 -3.61 5.77 23.55
N ILE A 355 -3.61 4.62 24.23
CA ILE A 355 -4.79 4.11 24.95
C ILE A 355 -4.99 4.84 26.28
N GLY A 356 -3.91 5.16 27.00
CA GLY A 356 -3.98 5.75 28.33
C GLY A 356 -4.21 7.26 28.33
N ARG A 357 -3.58 8.01 27.41
CA ARG A 357 -3.68 9.49 27.36
C ARG A 357 -4.64 9.98 26.28
N GLY A 358 -4.89 9.18 25.25
CA GLY A 358 -5.78 9.52 24.14
C GLY A 358 -5.04 9.91 22.86
N PRO A 359 -5.75 10.55 21.91
CA PRO A 359 -5.20 10.91 20.60
C PRO A 359 -4.02 11.88 20.70
N GLU A 360 -2.93 11.59 20.00
CA GLU A 360 -1.72 12.41 20.04
C GLU A 360 -0.98 12.42 18.69
N THR A 361 -0.20 13.47 18.38
CA THR A 361 0.53 13.52 17.10
C THR A 361 1.74 12.58 17.12
N MET A 362 2.13 12.04 15.96
CA MET A 362 3.25 11.09 15.89
C MET A 362 4.57 11.69 16.40
N ILE A 363 4.77 13.00 16.20
CA ILE A 363 5.96 13.70 16.70
C ILE A 363 5.93 13.86 18.22
N THR A 364 4.78 14.22 18.81
CA THR A 364 4.64 14.31 20.27
C THR A 364 4.83 12.93 20.90
N ILE A 365 4.32 11.85 20.30
CA ILE A 365 4.52 10.47 20.78
C ILE A 365 6.02 10.15 20.84
N ALA A 366 6.77 10.44 19.77
CA ALA A 366 8.22 10.21 19.71
C ALA A 366 8.96 10.99 20.81
N GLN A 367 8.61 12.27 21.00
CA GLN A 367 9.19 13.14 22.03
C GLN A 367 8.87 12.66 23.46
N LEU A 368 7.60 12.35 23.75
CA LEU A 368 7.17 11.89 25.09
C LEU A 368 7.81 10.57 25.50
N LEU A 369 8.08 9.69 24.52
CA LEU A 369 8.72 8.40 24.77
C LEU A 369 10.24 8.45 24.63
N ALA A 370 10.81 9.58 24.17
CA ALA A 370 12.21 9.72 23.83
C ALA A 370 12.70 8.61 22.88
N ILE A 371 11.99 8.44 21.77
CA ILE A 371 12.26 7.42 20.74
C ILE A 371 12.30 8.05 19.35
N GLU A 372 12.93 7.38 18.39
CA GLU A 372 12.94 7.86 17.01
C GLU A 372 11.55 7.79 16.35
N LEU A 373 11.27 8.77 15.50
CA LEU A 373 9.97 8.92 14.83
C LEU A 373 9.63 7.73 13.91
N ARG A 374 10.64 7.08 13.32
CA ARG A 374 10.47 5.87 12.49
C ARG A 374 9.78 4.72 13.23
N TYR A 375 10.02 4.58 14.54
CA TYR A 375 9.36 3.55 15.37
C TYR A 375 7.88 3.84 15.54
N VAL A 376 7.50 5.12 15.62
CA VAL A 376 6.10 5.55 15.67
C VAL A 376 5.44 5.34 14.30
N TYR A 377 6.10 5.76 13.22
CA TYR A 377 5.58 5.62 11.86
C TYR A 377 5.28 4.19 11.46
N ILE A 378 6.22 3.26 11.70
CA ILE A 378 6.01 1.86 11.35
C ILE A 378 4.88 1.23 12.16
N PHE A 379 4.81 1.54 13.46
CA PHE A 379 3.79 1.02 14.36
C PHE A 379 2.39 1.52 13.97
N ILE A 380 2.26 2.83 13.71
CA ILE A 380 1.01 3.44 13.26
C ILE A 380 0.61 2.93 11.87
N SER A 381 1.57 2.70 10.97
CA SER A 381 1.31 2.13 9.65
C SER A 381 0.65 0.75 9.72
N ALA A 382 1.22 -0.18 10.50
CA ALA A 382 0.66 -1.51 10.67
C ALA A 382 -0.67 -1.49 11.41
N SER A 383 -0.79 -0.66 12.45
CA SER A 383 -2.04 -0.48 13.20
C SER A 383 -3.16 0.10 12.32
N HIS A 384 -2.83 1.05 11.44
CA HIS A 384 -3.76 1.63 10.49
C HIS A 384 -4.18 0.64 9.41
N ALA A 385 -3.27 -0.19 8.91
CA ALA A 385 -3.58 -1.22 7.92
C ALA A 385 -4.65 -2.21 8.41
N LEU A 386 -4.64 -2.55 9.71
CA LEU A 386 -5.67 -3.37 10.36
C LEU A 386 -6.89 -2.58 10.85
N GLY A 387 -6.92 -1.25 10.65
CA GLY A 387 -7.98 -0.38 11.15
C GLY A 387 -8.01 -0.21 12.67
N LEU A 388 -6.91 -0.57 13.37
CA LEU A 388 -6.73 -0.40 14.82
C LEU A 388 -6.37 1.04 15.18
N ALA A 389 -5.66 1.75 14.29
CA ALA A 389 -5.38 3.17 14.42
C ALA A 389 -6.28 4.02 13.51
N ALA A 390 -6.64 5.21 13.96
CA ALA A 390 -7.36 6.20 13.18
C ALA A 390 -6.92 7.63 13.55
N GLN A 391 -7.25 8.61 12.70
CA GLN A 391 -6.98 10.03 12.99
C GLN A 391 -8.17 10.65 13.71
N ALA A 392 -7.88 11.45 14.74
CA ALA A 392 -8.90 12.26 15.38
C ALA A 392 -9.32 13.37 14.41
N LYS A 393 -10.59 13.41 14.01
CA LYS A 393 -11.15 14.58 13.33
C LYS A 393 -11.39 15.64 14.39
N ARG A 394 -10.77 16.80 14.27
CA ARG A 394 -10.96 17.92 15.20
C ARG A 394 -12.40 18.42 15.13
N GLN A 395 -13.22 17.98 16.06
CA GLN A 395 -14.23 18.80 16.74
C GLN A 395 -14.01 18.56 18.24
N VAL A 396 -14.43 19.49 19.08
CA VAL A 396 -14.03 19.64 20.49
C VAL A 396 -14.29 18.41 21.40
N ASP A 397 -14.88 17.32 20.90
CA ASP A 397 -15.27 16.16 21.69
C ASP A 397 -14.70 14.85 21.14
N SER A 398 -13.58 14.40 21.70
CA SER A 398 -13.29 12.99 21.97
C SER A 398 -12.23 12.90 23.07
N LEU A 399 -12.40 13.68 24.13
CA LEU A 399 -11.86 13.29 25.42
C LEU A 399 -12.66 12.07 25.85
N ILE A 400 -12.13 10.88 25.58
CA ILE A 400 -12.43 9.75 26.45
C ILE A 400 -11.80 10.14 27.78
N GLN A 401 -12.55 10.86 28.63
CA GLN A 401 -12.25 10.86 30.04
C GLN A 401 -12.39 9.42 30.49
N VAL A 402 -11.26 8.74 30.66
CA VAL A 402 -11.20 7.58 31.52
C VAL A 402 -11.55 8.12 32.91
N THR A 403 -12.82 8.04 33.29
CA THR A 403 -13.17 8.04 34.70
C THR A 403 -12.50 6.81 35.27
N LEU A 404 -11.34 7.01 35.90
CA LEU A 404 -10.79 6.04 36.83
C LEU A 404 -11.95 5.56 37.70
N PRO A 405 -12.15 4.25 37.89
CA PRO A 405 -13.18 3.78 38.77
C PRO A 405 -12.95 4.45 40.12
N THR A 406 -13.89 5.28 40.53
CA THR A 406 -13.92 5.85 41.88
C THR A 406 -13.79 4.66 42.80
N ILE A 407 -12.68 4.59 43.54
CA ILE A 407 -12.50 3.59 44.59
C ILE A 407 -13.67 3.78 45.54
N GLN A 408 -14.70 2.95 45.40
CA GLN A 408 -15.72 2.88 46.42
C GLN A 408 -15.00 2.46 47.70
N PRO A 409 -15.22 3.15 48.83
CA PRO A 409 -14.55 2.81 50.07
C PRO A 409 -14.81 1.33 50.36
N LEU A 410 -13.73 0.56 50.45
CA LEU A 410 -13.76 -0.88 50.62
C LEU A 410 -14.68 -1.22 51.81
N LYS A 411 -15.77 -1.95 51.56
CA LYS A 411 -16.52 -2.59 52.64
C LYS A 411 -15.55 -3.54 53.35
N LYS A 412 -15.23 -3.24 54.61
CA LYS A 412 -14.28 -3.97 55.45
C LYS A 412 -14.73 -5.42 55.62
N ASN A 413 -14.24 -6.32 54.76
CA ASN A 413 -14.44 -7.76 54.95
C ASN A 413 -13.53 -8.27 56.08
N LEU A 414 -14.06 -9.25 56.82
CA LEU A 414 -13.45 -9.88 58.01
C LEU A 414 -11.98 -10.27 57.82
N PHE A 415 -11.59 -10.66 56.59
CA PHE A 415 -10.21 -11.02 56.23
C PHE A 415 -9.19 -9.88 56.44
N ILE A 416 -9.54 -8.64 56.12
CA ILE A 416 -8.64 -7.48 56.33
C ILE A 416 -8.46 -7.20 57.83
N LYS A 417 -9.48 -7.53 58.64
CA LYS A 417 -9.47 -7.38 60.10
C LYS A 417 -8.55 -8.40 60.80
N PHE A 418 -8.32 -9.56 60.18
CA PHE A 418 -7.37 -10.55 60.67
C PHE A 418 -5.92 -10.18 60.28
N ILE A 419 -5.71 -9.71 59.06
CA ILE A 419 -4.38 -9.28 58.59
C ILE A 419 -3.87 -8.07 59.39
N SER A 420 -4.74 -7.10 59.70
CA SER A 420 -4.34 -5.94 60.51
C SER A 420 -3.97 -6.30 61.95
N ARG A 421 -4.47 -7.42 62.49
CA ARG A 421 -4.12 -7.90 63.85
C ARG A 421 -2.83 -8.72 63.90
N LEU A 422 -2.30 -9.14 62.75
CA LEU A 422 -1.01 -9.84 62.67
C LEU A 422 0.17 -8.87 62.50
N GLN A 423 -0.09 -7.59 62.22
CA GLN A 423 0.94 -6.55 62.05
C GLN A 423 1.23 -5.75 63.34
N GLU A 424 0.51 -5.98 64.43
CA GLU A 424 0.75 -5.35 65.75
C GLU A 424 1.38 -6.31 66.78
N LYS A 425 2.21 -7.27 66.35
CA LYS A 425 3.03 -8.09 67.25
C LYS A 425 4.49 -8.03 66.92
#